data_AF-A0AA40IWU7-F1
#
_entry.id   AF-A0AA40IWU7-F1
#
_cell.length_a   1.000
_cell.length_b   1.000
_cell.length_c   1.000
_cell.angle_alpha   90.00
_cell.angle_beta   90.00
_cell.angle_gamma   90.00
#
_symmetry.space_group_name_H-M   'P 1'
#
loop_
_entity.id
_entity.type
_entity.pdbx_description
1 polymer ?
#
loop_
_entity_poly.entity_id
_entity_poly.type
_entity_poly.pdbx_seq_one_letter_code
_entity_poly.pdbx_strand_id
1 'polypeptide(L)' 'MSFYKILENLINNGRFEKDDMTKKLNVFYAYNQITLEEYTSLINKVNPELNKDKVTVIEHKEETEHDEHTV' A
#
# COMPACT_ATOMS: atom_id res chain seq x y z
N MET A 1 -0.92 18.46 3.27
CA MET A 1 0.33 17.70 3.45
C MET A 1 0.05 16.27 2.99
N SER A 2 0.84 15.69 2.09
CA SER A 2 0.56 14.35 1.54
C SER A 2 1.06 13.24 2.48
N PHE A 3 0.30 12.16 2.66
CA PHE A 3 0.70 10.99 3.43
C PHE A 3 1.99 10.37 2.89
N TYR A 4 2.17 10.33 1.57
CA TYR A 4 3.40 9.86 0.94
C TYR A 4 4.64 10.58 1.49
N LYS A 5 4.62 11.91 1.57
CA LYS A 5 5.77 12.70 2.06
C LYS A 5 6.06 12.43 3.53
N ILE A 6 5.04 12.19 4.34
CA ILE A 6 5.19 11.87 5.76
C ILE A 6 5.83 10.49 5.91
N LEU A 7 5.31 9.49 5.18
CA LEU A 7 5.81 8.12 5.20
C LEU A 7 7.23 8.03 4.68
N GLU A 8 7.53 8.71 3.56
CA GLU A 8 8.87 8.79 2.99
C GLU A 8 9.87 9.39 4.00
N ASN A 9 9.50 10.48 4.67
CA ASN A 9 10.35 11.06 5.69
C ASN A 9 10.61 10.11 6.86
N LEU A 10 9.58 9.39 7.33
CA LEU A 10 9.76 8.42 8.43
C LEU A 10 10.72 7.28 8.04
N ILE A 11 10.56 6.76 6.83
CA ILE A 11 11.40 5.68 6.29
C ILE A 11 12.84 6.16 6.12
N ASN A 12 13.04 7.35 5.53
CA ASN A 12 14.37 7.92 5.33
C ASN A 12 15.10 8.21 6.66
N ASN A 13 14.36 8.53 7.72
CA ASN A 13 14.93 8.75 9.04
C ASN A 13 15.21 7.43 9.81
N GLY A 14 14.85 6.27 9.25
CA GLY A 14 15.09 4.96 9.86
C GLY A 14 14.34 4.73 11.18
N ARG A 15 13.33 5.56 11.50
CA ARG A 15 12.58 5.49 12.76
C ARG A 15 11.34 4.63 12.62
N PHE A 16 11.51 3.38 12.20
CA PHE A 16 10.41 2.45 12.02
C PHE A 16 10.87 1.00 12.20
N GLU A 17 9.96 0.16 12.68
CA GLU A 17 10.10 -1.29 12.59
C GLU A 17 9.56 -1.77 11.24
N LYS A 18 10.30 -2.63 10.53
CA LYS A 18 9.96 -3.06 9.16
C LYS A 18 8.55 -3.62 9.05
N ASP A 19 8.15 -4.47 9.98
CA ASP A 19 6.83 -5.11 10.00
C ASP A 19 5.72 -4.10 10.26
N ASP A 20 5.95 -3.15 11.17
CA ASP A 20 4.97 -2.12 11.50
C ASP A 20 4.76 -1.16 10.31
N MET A 21 5.86 -0.73 9.67
CA MET A 21 5.78 0.12 8.49
C MET A 21 5.10 -0.59 7.32
N THR A 22 5.42 -1.87 7.08
CA THR A 22 4.77 -2.68 6.05
C THR A 22 3.26 -2.76 6.27
N LYS A 23 2.81 -3.06 7.49
CA LYS A 23 1.38 -3.09 7.84
C LYS A 23 0.71 -1.73 7.64
N LYS A 24 1.37 -0.64 8.04
CA LYS A 24 0.84 0.71 7.83
C LYS A 24 0.68 1.04 6.35
N LEU A 25 1.70 0.76 5.52
CA LEU A 25 1.64 0.98 4.07
C LEU A 25 0.48 0.19 3.44
N ASN A 26 0.28 -1.07 3.84
CA ASN A 26 -0.85 -1.89 3.37
C ASN A 26 -2.20 -1.26 3.73
N VAL A 27 -2.35 -0.75 4.95
CA VAL A 27 -3.57 -0.08 5.40
C VAL A 27 -3.80 1.21 4.61
N PHE A 28 -2.79 2.07 4.47
CA PHE A 28 -2.94 3.31 3.69
C PHE A 28 -3.33 3.03 2.24
N TYR A 29 -2.76 1.99 1.64
CA TYR A 29 -3.12 1.56 0.30
C TYR A 29 -4.56 1.03 0.23
N ALA A 30 -4.96 0.14 1.15
CA ALA A 30 -6.32 -0.42 1.20
C ALA A 30 -7.42 0.63 1.37
N TYR A 31 -7.10 1.76 2.01
CA TYR A 31 -8.02 2.90 2.18
C TYR A 31 -7.80 4.02 1.14
N ASN A 32 -7.14 3.74 0.02
CA ASN A 32 -6.86 4.68 -1.07
C ASN A 32 -6.20 6.00 -0.61
N GLN A 33 -5.44 5.97 0.50
CA GLN A 33 -4.74 7.14 1.05
C GLN A 33 -3.42 7.41 0.34
N ILE A 34 -2.88 6.40 -0.35
CA ILE A 34 -1.70 6.46 -1.22
C ILE A 34 -1.97 5.66 -2.49
N THR A 35 -1.34 6.04 -3.60
CA THR A 35 -1.47 5.31 -4.86
C THR A 35 -0.65 4.01 -4.85
N LEU A 36 -0.89 3.12 -5.82
CA LEU A 36 -0.08 1.93 -6.01
C LEU A 36 1.40 2.28 -6.28
N GLU A 37 1.66 3.35 -7.03
CA GLU A 37 3.02 3.82 -7.32
C GLU A 37 3.73 4.30 -6.05
N GLU A 38 3.05 5.10 -5.24
CA GLU A 38 3.53 5.58 -3.95
C GLU A 38 3.80 4.42 -2.99
N TYR A 39 2.85 3.48 -2.87
CA TYR A 39 3.01 2.27 -2.06
C TYR A 39 4.23 1.45 -2.51
N THR A 40 4.37 1.22 -3.81
CA THR A 40 5.46 0.42 -4.39
C THR A 40 6.81 1.07 -4.12
N SER A 41 6.92 2.39 -4.24
CA SER A 41 8.12 3.15 -3.90
C SER A 41 8.49 3.00 -2.42
N LEU A 42 7.50 3.15 -1.52
CA LEU A 42 7.73 3.10 -0.08
C LEU A 42 8.06 1.67 0.41
N ILE A 43 7.35 0.65 -0.07
CA ILE A 43 7.57 -0.73 0.37
C ILE A 43 8.94 -1.26 -0.07
N ASN A 44 9.43 -0.84 -1.24
CA ASN A 44 10.78 -1.14 -1.70
C ASN A 44 11.87 -0.58 -0.77
N LYS A 45 11.65 0.61 -0.21
CA LYS A 45 12.57 1.23 0.75
C LYS A 45 12.54 0.54 2.11
N VAL A 46 11.36 0.08 2.54
CA VAL A 46 11.13 -0.59 3.85
C VAL A 46 11.63 -2.02 3.84
N ASN A 47 11.29 -2.76 2.79
CA ASN A 47 11.60 -4.17 2.64
C ASN A 47 11.94 -4.49 1.17
N PRO A 48 13.19 -4.24 0.75
CA PRO A 48 13.63 -4.50 -0.62
C PRO A 48 13.59 -5.98 -1.02
N GLU A 49 13.50 -6.90 -0.05
CA GLU A 49 13.42 -8.34 -0.29
C GLU A 49 12.00 -8.79 -0.63
N LEU A 50 10.97 -8.01 -0.28
CA LEU A 50 9.57 -8.34 -0.54
C LEU A 50 9.24 -8.42 -2.04
N ASN A 51 10.02 -7.74 -2.88
CA ASN A 51 9.85 -7.71 -4.33
C ASN A 51 10.68 -8.76 -5.10
N LYS A 52 11.44 -9.61 -4.40
CA LYS A 52 12.14 -10.72 -5.08
C LYS A 52 11.21 -11.89 -5.44
N ASP A 53 10.06 -12.01 -4.77
CA ASP A 53 9.19 -13.20 -4.89
C ASP A 53 7.73 -12.91 -5.32
N LYS A 54 7.37 -11.68 -5.72
CA LYS A 54 5.97 -11.31 -6.02
C LYS A 54 5.74 -10.70 -7.41
N VAL A 55 6.09 -11.44 -8.46
CA VAL A 55 5.36 -11.36 -9.74
C VAL A 55 4.18 -12.34 -9.67
N THR A 56 3.22 -12.09 -8.78
CA THR A 56 1.92 -12.79 -8.76
C THR A 56 0.84 -11.80 -8.33
N VAL A 57 0.34 -11.07 -9.33
CA VAL A 57 -1.06 -10.68 -9.52
C VAL A 57 -1.84 -10.36 -8.23
N ILE A 58 -1.85 -9.08 -7.83
CA ILE A 58 -2.98 -8.55 -7.06
C ILE A 58 -4.04 -8.14 -8.09
N GLU A 59 -4.82 -9.13 -8.53
CA GLU A 59 -6.12 -8.89 -9.15
C GLU A 59 -6.99 -8.20 -8.10
N HIS A 60 -7.22 -6.90 -8.29
CA HIS A 60 -8.36 -6.23 -7.69
C HIS A 60 -9.59 -6.95 -8.21
N LYS A 61 -10.23 -7.75 -7.36
CA LYS A 61 -11.65 -8.04 -7.56
C LYS A 61 -12.40 -6.75 -7.26
N GLU A 62 -12.55 -5.93 -8.29
CA GLU A 62 -13.70 -5.02 -8.39
C GLU A 62 -14.95 -5.90 -8.46
N GLU A 63 -15.60 -6.14 -7.32
CA GLU A 63 -17.03 -6.44 -7.32
C GLU A 63 -17.76 -5.11 -7.13
N THR A 64 -17.88 -4.36 -8.21
CA THR A 64 -18.95 -3.38 -8.40
C THR A 64 -20.08 -4.08 -9.13
N GLU A 65 -21.19 -4.33 -8.43
CA GLU A 65 -22.55 -4.20 -8.98
C GLU A 65 -23.54 -4.12 -7.81
N HIS A 66 -23.73 -2.89 -7.34
CA HIS A 66 -25.02 -2.44 -6.80
C HIS A 66 -25.92 -2.21 -8.03
N ASP A 67 -27.03 -2.95 -8.20
CA ASP A 67 -28.35 -2.31 -8.27
C ASP A 67 -29.54 -3.30 -8.26
N GLU A 68 -30.62 -2.79 -7.70
CA GLU A 68 -32.04 -3.14 -7.61
C GLU A 68 -32.65 -4.02 -8.75
N HIS A 69 -33.75 -4.78 -8.61
CA HIS A 69 -35.07 -4.41 -8.10
C HIS A 69 -35.98 -5.67 -8.07
N THR A 70 -36.99 -5.63 -7.19
CA THR A 70 -38.21 -6.46 -7.07
C THR A 70 -38.74 -7.19 -8.31
N VAL A 71 -39.19 -8.46 -8.16
CA VAL A 71 -40.58 -8.94 -8.39
C VAL A 71 -40.85 -10.18 -7.52
#